data_AF-A0A1F5S3V3-F1
#
_entry.id   AF-A0A1F5S3V3-F1
#
_cell.length_a   1.000
_cell.length_b   1.000
_cell.length_c   1.000
_cell.angle_alpha   90.00
_cell.angle_beta   90.00
_cell.angle_gamma   90.00
#
_symmetry.space_group_name_H-M   'P 1'
#
loop_
_entity.id
_entity.type
_entity.pdbx_description
1 polymer ?
#
loop_
_entity_poly.entity_id
_entity_poly.type
_entity_poly.pdbx_seq_one_letter_code
_entity_poly.pdbx_strand_id
1 'polypeptide(L)' 'MSISIFLIVYCVFLAVFVIFSLFAIYHLAAFVPPSSIAFFTTYVFLAGVALILFVSWAELQGVDWTQTLSFVNNTYESLY' A
#
# COMPACT_ATOMS: atom_id res chain seq x y z
N MET A 1 4.51 19.14 -10.28
CA MET A 1 4.62 18.56 -8.91
C MET A 1 5.32 17.21 -9.06
N SER A 2 6.35 16.93 -8.26
CA SER A 2 7.05 15.64 -8.34
C SER A 2 6.16 14.50 -7.86
N ILE A 3 6.25 13.32 -8.49
CA ILE A 3 5.53 12.12 -8.06
C ILE A 3 5.95 11.67 -6.65
N SER A 4 7.11 12.10 -6.16
CA SER A 4 7.63 11.75 -4.83
C SER A 4 6.65 12.06 -3.70
N ILE A 5 5.93 13.19 -3.76
CA ILE A 5 4.97 13.56 -2.70
C ILE A 5 3.83 12.53 -2.62
N PHE A 6 3.33 12.08 -3.77
CA PHE A 6 2.29 11.05 -3.83
C PHE A 6 2.80 9.71 -3.29
N LEU A 7 4.01 9.31 -3.69
CA LEU A 7 4.64 8.07 -3.21
C LEU A 7 4.90 8.10 -1.70
N ILE A 8 5.27 9.25 -1.13
CA ILE A 8 5.44 9.39 0.33
C ILE A 8 4.12 9.17 1.06
N VAL A 9 3.03 9.81 0.61
CA VAL A 9 1.70 9.62 1.22
C VAL A 9 1.25 8.16 1.12
N TYR A 10 1.50 7.52 -0.03
CA TYR A 10 1.24 6.10 -0.22
C TYR A 10 2.05 5.21 0.73
N CYS A 11 3.34 5.47 0.90
CA CYS A 11 4.19 4.74 1.85
C CYS A 11 3.72 4.91 3.30
N VAL A 12 3.27 6.10 3.69
CA VAL A 12 2.68 6.33 5.02
C VAL A 12 1.42 5.49 5.20
N PHE A 13 0.56 5.43 4.19
CA PHE A 13 -0.62 4.58 4.21
C PHE A 13 -0.24 3.10 4.40
N LEU A 14 0.72 2.58 3.62
CA LEU A 14 1.21 1.20 3.79
C LEU A 14 1.78 0.95 5.19
N ALA A 15 2.53 1.90 5.74
CA ALA A 15 3.08 1.78 7.09
C ALA A 15 1.99 1.63 8.15
N VAL A 16 0.88 2.36 8.03
CA VAL A 16 -0.28 2.20 8.93
C VAL A 16 -0.84 0.78 8.86
N PHE A 17 -1.03 0.22 7.65
CA PHE A 17 -1.51 -1.16 7.49
C PHE A 17 -0.55 -2.20 8.08
N VAL A 18 0.75 -1.99 7.92
CA VAL A 18 1.77 -2.84 8.55
C VAL A 18 1.66 -2.79 10.07
N ILE A 19 1.54 -1.60 10.66
CA ILE A 19 1.39 -1.44 12.11
C ILE A 19 0.14 -2.18 12.61
N PHE A 20 -1.01 -1.99 11.97
CA PHE A 20 -2.23 -2.73 12.32
C PHE A 20 -2.08 -4.25 12.15
N SER A 21 -1.33 -4.69 11.14
CA SER A 21 -1.02 -6.11 10.93
C SER A 21 -0.17 -6.70 12.04
N LEU A 22 0.84 -5.96 12.51
CA LEU A 22 1.65 -6.38 13.65
C LEU A 22 0.80 -6.49 14.92
N PHE A 23 -0.09 -5.54 15.17
CA PHE A 23 -1.05 -5.63 16.28
C PHE A 23 -1.99 -6.82 16.15
N ALA A 24 -2.49 -7.10 14.95
CA ALA A 24 -3.37 -8.24 14.69
C ALA A 24 -2.65 -9.58 14.94
N ILE A 25 -1.39 -9.71 14.48
CA ILE A 25 -0.55 -10.89 14.75
C ILE A 25 -0.28 -11.04 16.25
N TYR A 26 0.12 -9.95 16.91
CA TYR A 26 0.34 -9.95 18.36
C TYR A 26 -0.92 -10.36 19.11
N HIS A 27 -2.08 -9.80 18.73
CA HIS A 27 -3.34 -10.12 19.37
C HIS A 27 -3.71 -11.59 19.17
N LEU A 28 -3.53 -12.13 17.96
CA LEU A 28 -3.76 -13.54 17.66
C LEU A 28 -2.85 -14.48 18.47
N ALA A 29 -1.58 -14.11 18.65
CA ALA A 29 -0.59 -14.91 19.36
C ALA A 29 -0.77 -14.87 20.88
N ALA A 30 -1.11 -13.69 21.43
CA ALA A 30 -1.28 -13.51 22.88
C ALA A 30 -2.70 -13.85 23.36
N PHE A 31 -3.70 -13.67 22.50
CA PHE A 31 -5.11 -13.86 22.82
C PHE A 31 -5.74 -14.74 21.75
N VAL A 32 -5.85 -16.03 22.03
CA VAL A 32 -6.55 -16.95 21.12
C VAL A 32 -8.01 -16.50 21.04
N PRO A 33 -8.51 -16.10 19.85
CA PRO A 33 -9.89 -15.65 19.73
C PRO A 33 -10.83 -16.81 20.06
N PRO A 34 -11.86 -16.61 20.90
CA PRO A 34 -12.81 -17.67 21.23
C PRO A 34 -13.74 -18.00 20.05
N SER A 35 -13.79 -17.16 19.01
CA SER A 35 -14.64 -17.35 17.85
C SER A 35 -13.85 -17.66 16.58
N SER A 36 -14.26 -18.70 15.86
CA SER A 36 -13.66 -19.10 14.58
C SER A 36 -13.78 -18.00 13.51
N ILE A 37 -14.83 -17.18 13.60
CA ILE A 37 -15.05 -16.05 12.69
C ILE A 37 -13.97 -14.98 12.88
N ALA A 38 -13.65 -14.61 14.13
CA ALA A 38 -12.60 -13.61 14.39
C ALA A 38 -11.23 -14.10 13.91
N PHE A 39 -10.92 -15.38 14.11
CA PHE A 39 -9.69 -15.97 13.60
C PHE A 39 -9.62 -15.88 12.07
N PHE A 40 -10.70 -16.28 11.38
CA PHE A 40 -10.76 -16.24 9.91
C PHE A 40 -10.64 -14.82 9.36
N THR A 41 -11.37 -13.85 9.92
CA THR A 41 -11.31 -12.45 9.46
C THR A 41 -9.93 -11.83 9.66
N THR A 42 -9.27 -12.11 10.79
CA THR A 42 -7.88 -11.68 11.02
C THR A 42 -6.93 -12.31 9.99
N TYR A 43 -7.09 -13.59 9.66
CA TYR A 43 -6.27 -14.25 8.66
C TYR A 43 -6.46 -13.65 7.26
N VAL A 44 -7.71 -13.39 6.85
CA VAL A 44 -8.02 -12.73 5.57
C VAL A 44 -7.45 -11.31 5.52
N PHE A 45 -7.53 -10.56 6.62
CA PHE A 45 -6.92 -9.23 6.72
C PHE A 45 -5.40 -9.30 6.51
N LEU A 46 -4.70 -10.21 7.19
CA LEU A 46 -3.25 -10.37 7.07
C LEU A 46 -2.83 -10.79 5.66
N ALA A 47 -3.57 -11.70 5.03
CA ALA A 47 -3.35 -12.10 3.64
C ALA A 47 -3.53 -10.91 2.67
N GLY A 48 -4.56 -10.09 2.89
CA GLY A 48 -4.79 -8.87 2.13
C GLY A 48 -3.64 -7.87 2.24
N VAL A 49 -3.12 -7.64 3.45
CA VAL A 49 -1.97 -6.75 3.65
C VAL A 49 -0.71 -7.31 2.99
N ALA A 50 -0.45 -8.60 3.13
CA ALA A 50 0.69 -9.25 2.46
C ALA A 50 0.61 -9.11 0.93
N LEU A 51 -0.58 -9.29 0.36
CA LEU A 51 -0.82 -9.12 -1.07
C LEU A 51 -0.58 -7.67 -1.52
N ILE A 52 -1.11 -6.69 -0.77
CA ILE A 52 -0.90 -5.27 -1.06
C ILE A 52 0.59 -4.96 -1.07
N LEU A 53 1.33 -5.33 -0.01
CA LEU A 53 2.77 -5.07 0.08
C LEU A 53 3.56 -5.73 -1.06
N PHE A 54 3.19 -6.95 -1.43
CA PHE A 54 3.83 -7.67 -2.54
C PHE A 54 3.62 -6.96 -3.88
N VAL A 55 2.37 -6.57 -4.18
CA VAL A 55 2.04 -5.84 -5.41
C VAL A 55 2.71 -4.46 -5.40
N SER A 56 2.64 -3.72 -4.29
CA SER A 56 3.33 -2.45 -4.13
C SER A 56 4.82 -2.58 -4.42
N TRP A 57 5.47 -3.61 -3.89
CA TRP A 57 6.87 -3.88 -4.14
C TRP A 57 7.15 -4.13 -5.62
N ALA A 58 6.34 -4.98 -6.27
CA ALA A 58 6.51 -5.31 -7.69
C ALA A 58 6.33 -4.08 -8.60
N GLU A 59 5.30 -3.27 -8.37
CA GLU A 59 4.98 -2.11 -9.21
C GLU A 59 5.94 -0.94 -8.98
N LEU A 60 6.50 -0.78 -7.78
CA LEU A 60 7.38 0.34 -7.45
C LEU A 60 8.85 0.15 -7.87
N GLN A 61 9.29 -1.05 -8.25
CA GLN A 61 10.72 -1.31 -8.54
C GLN A 61 11.28 -0.47 -9.70
N GLY A 62 10.43 -0.07 -10.66
CA GLY A 62 10.82 0.69 -11.85
C GLY A 62 10.40 2.16 -11.83
N VAL A 63 9.79 2.64 -10.74
CA VAL A 63 9.26 4.00 -10.69
C VAL A 63 10.39 4.99 -10.42
N ASP A 64 10.57 5.95 -11.32
CA ASP A 64 11.43 7.10 -11.10
C ASP A 64 10.73 8.10 -10.16
N TRP A 65 11.27 8.24 -8.95
CA TRP A 65 10.74 9.13 -7.91
C TRP A 65 10.91 10.61 -8.26
N THR A 66 11.80 10.94 -9.20
CA THR A 66 12.06 12.31 -9.66
C THR A 66 11.16 12.71 -10.82
N GLN A 67 10.37 11.77 -11.36
CA GLN A 67 9.47 12.04 -12.47
C GLN A 67 8.44 13.11 -12.09
N THR A 68 8.24 14.06 -13.00
CA THR A 68 7.23 15.11 -12.80
C THR A 68 5.87 14.59 -13.27
N LEU A 69 4.84 14.72 -12.43
CA LEU A 69 3.47 14.44 -12.85
C LEU A 69 3.00 15.54 -13.81
N SER A 70 2.77 15.17 -15.08
CA SER A 70 2.06 16.01 -16.03
C SER A 70 0.62 15.54 -16.15
N PHE A 71 -0.33 16.39 -15.81
CA PHE A 71 -1.77 16.15 -15.98
C PHE A 71 -2.30 16.72 -17.30
N VAL A 72 -1.47 17.45 -18.04
CA VAL A 72 -1.85 18.10 -19.30
C VAL A 72 -1.10 17.39 -20.42
N ASN A 73 -1.85 16.66 -21.25
CA ASN A 73 -1.34 16.19 -22.52
C ASN A 73 -1.32 17.43 -23.45
N ASN A 74 -0.17 18.05 -23.65
CA ASN A 74 -0.01 19.14 -24.62
C ASN A 74 -0.03 18.55 -26.05
N THR A 75 -1.13 17.93 -26.46
CA THR A 75 -1.30 17.45 -27.84
C THR A 75 -1.42 18.60 -28.86
N TYR A 76 -1.46 19.85 -28.41
CA TYR A 76 -1.65 21.04 -29.24
C TYR A 76 -0.33 21.68 -29.74
N GLU A 77 0.84 21.27 -29.25
CA GLU A 77 2.14 21.86 -29.66
C GLU A 77 2.65 21.35 -31.01
N SER A 78 1.93 20.44 -31.70
CA SER A 78 2.30 19.92 -33.02
C SER A 78 1.61 20.60 -34.21
N LEU A 79 0.83 21.67 -33.97
CA LEU A 79 0.02 22.34 -35.00
C LEU A 79 0.46 23.77 -35.36
N TYR A 80 1.63 24.24 -34.92
CA TYR A 80 2.22 25.52 -35.35
C TYR A 80 3.73 25.42 -35.55
#